data_AF-A0AAU9BI31-F1
#
_entry.id   AF-A0AAU9BI31-F1
#
_cell.length_a   1.000
_cell.length_b   1.000
_cell.length_c   1.000
_cell.angle_alpha   90.00
_cell.angle_beta   90.00
_cell.angle_gamma   90.00
#
_symmetry.space_group_name_H-M   'P 1'
#
loop_
_entity.id
_entity.type
_entity.pdbx_description
1 polymer ?
#
loop_
_entity_poly.entity_id
_entity_poly.type
_entity_poly.pdbx_seq_one_letter_code
_entity_poly.pdbx_strand_id
1 'polypeptide(L)'
;MTLPPQPVNAIVYTAAAHSANLWTAESAQGKLLHQLGFTLADLPAGLQTSTSQGKRHDIIQLGGENLATGLNGEGLFVFAGDEKDVAAIYANPLLAHLPSVKNKRVWALGTETFRLDYYSAMLVLQRLNAMFK
;
A
#
# COMPACT_ATOMS: atom_id res chain seq x y z
N MET A 1 1.48 -20.53 -0.26
CA MET A 1 1.02 -19.16 0.04
C MET A 1 -0.27 -18.94 -0.73
N THR A 2 -1.39 -18.76 -0.02
CA THR A 2 -2.70 -18.50 -0.60
C THR A 2 -2.91 -17.00 -0.64
N LEU A 3 -2.90 -16.41 -1.85
CA LEU A 3 -3.01 -14.96 -2.01
C LEU A 3 -4.39 -14.46 -1.55
N PRO A 4 -4.48 -13.25 -0.95
CA PRO A 4 -5.76 -12.61 -0.69
C PRO A 4 -6.46 -12.27 -2.02
N PRO A 5 -7.74 -11.87 -1.99
CA PRO A 5 -8.41 -11.34 -3.18
C PRO A 5 -7.59 -10.19 -3.80
N GLN A 6 -7.48 -10.23 -5.12
CA GLN A 6 -6.70 -9.31 -5.94
C GLN A 6 -7.66 -8.33 -6.66
N PRO A 7 -7.21 -7.13 -7.06
CA PRO A 7 -5.86 -6.59 -6.91
C PRO A 7 -5.60 -6.00 -5.52
N VAL A 8 -4.34 -5.69 -5.22
CA VAL A 8 -3.91 -5.07 -3.95
C VAL A 8 -3.29 -3.69 -4.19
N ASN A 9 -3.38 -2.79 -3.21
CA ASN A 9 -2.57 -1.57 -3.17
C ASN A 9 -1.40 -1.72 -2.19
N ALA A 10 -0.31 -1.01 -2.45
CA ALA A 10 0.87 -0.96 -1.61
C ALA A 10 1.21 0.50 -1.30
N ILE A 11 1.18 0.90 -0.02
CA ILE A 11 1.34 2.30 0.37
C ILE A 11 2.38 2.48 1.47
N VAL A 12 2.88 3.71 1.62
CA VAL A 12 3.36 4.24 2.91
C VAL A 12 2.31 5.23 3.40
N TYR A 13 1.75 4.99 4.58
CA TYR A 13 0.71 5.85 5.15
C TYR A 13 1.32 6.88 6.11
N THR A 14 0.83 8.12 6.07
CA THR A 14 1.21 9.18 7.00
C THR A 14 -0.04 9.67 7.71
N ALA A 15 -0.34 9.07 8.88
CA ALA A 15 -1.57 9.33 9.62
C ALA A 15 -1.79 10.82 9.95
N ALA A 16 -0.76 11.53 10.40
CA ALA A 16 -0.85 12.94 10.78
C ALA A 16 -1.26 13.85 9.61
N ALA A 17 -0.88 13.50 8.39
CA ALA A 17 -1.16 14.27 7.19
C ALA A 17 -2.39 13.77 6.41
N HIS A 18 -3.05 12.69 6.88
CA HIS A 18 -4.12 12.01 6.15
C HIS A 18 -3.76 11.78 4.68
N SER A 19 -2.53 11.32 4.44
CA SER A 19 -1.96 11.13 3.12
C SER A 19 -1.22 9.80 3.01
N ALA A 20 -1.03 9.34 1.79
CA ALA A 20 -0.27 8.14 1.50
C ALA A 20 0.57 8.32 0.24
N ASN A 21 1.70 7.64 0.20
CA ASN A 21 2.45 7.41 -1.03
C ASN A 21 2.12 6.01 -1.54
N LEU A 22 1.47 5.91 -2.68
CA LEU A 22 1.18 4.65 -3.36
C LEU A 22 2.41 4.21 -4.17
N TRP A 23 2.91 3.00 -3.92
CA TRP A 23 3.96 2.38 -4.70
C TRP A 23 3.43 1.95 -6.07
N THR A 24 4.15 2.29 -7.13
CA THR A 24 3.81 1.90 -8.50
C THR A 24 4.39 0.52 -8.84
N ALA A 25 3.96 -0.06 -9.97
CA ALA A 25 4.57 -1.27 -10.52
C ALA A 25 6.06 -1.09 -10.90
N GLU A 26 6.53 0.14 -11.10
CA GLU A 26 7.93 0.42 -11.42
C GLU A 26 8.84 0.47 -10.17
N SER A 27 8.25 0.66 -8.98
CA SER A 27 8.96 0.66 -7.71
C SER A 27 9.55 -0.71 -7.35
N ALA A 28 10.55 -0.72 -6.46
CA ALA A 28 11.09 -1.97 -5.94
C ALA A 28 10.01 -2.79 -5.20
N GLN A 29 9.13 -2.11 -4.47
CA GLN A 29 8.03 -2.70 -3.70
C GLN A 29 7.02 -3.35 -4.63
N GLY A 30 6.63 -2.63 -5.68
CA GLY A 30 5.71 -3.14 -6.69
C GLY A 30 6.29 -4.34 -7.46
N LYS A 31 7.56 -4.26 -7.86
CA LYS A 31 8.27 -5.37 -8.51
C LYS A 31 8.35 -6.61 -7.63
N LEU A 32 8.67 -6.44 -6.34
CA LEU A 32 8.69 -7.55 -5.37
C LEU A 32 7.31 -8.21 -5.27
N LEU A 33 6.25 -7.42 -5.09
CA LEU A 33 4.89 -7.95 -4.99
C LEU A 33 4.47 -8.70 -6.27
N HIS A 34 4.80 -8.17 -7.45
CA HIS A 34 4.57 -8.87 -8.72
C HIS A 34 5.33 -10.19 -8.82
N GLN A 35 6.60 -10.23 -8.42
CA GLN A 35 7.38 -11.47 -8.39
C GLN A 35 6.81 -12.52 -7.42
N LEU A 36 6.13 -12.08 -6.37
CA LEU A 36 5.42 -12.95 -5.42
C LEU A 36 4.02 -13.36 -5.90
N GLY A 37 3.60 -12.93 -7.09
CA GLY A 37 2.33 -13.29 -7.72
C GLY A 37 1.16 -12.35 -7.41
N PHE A 38 1.39 -11.24 -6.70
CA PHE A 38 0.35 -10.24 -6.47
C PHE A 38 0.10 -9.42 -7.75
N THR A 39 -1.15 -8.97 -7.90
CA THR A 39 -1.55 -7.99 -8.91
C THR A 39 -1.78 -6.66 -8.21
N LEU A 40 -1.02 -5.64 -8.60
CA LEU A 40 -1.22 -4.28 -8.08
C LEU A 40 -2.44 -3.65 -8.75
N ALA A 41 -3.22 -2.89 -7.99
CA ALA A 41 -4.39 -2.22 -8.53
C ALA A 41 -3.96 -1.01 -9.37
N ASP A 42 -4.57 -0.89 -10.55
CA ASP A 42 -4.33 0.24 -11.44
C ASP A 42 -4.88 1.54 -10.85
N LEU A 43 -4.18 2.64 -11.13
CA LEU A 43 -4.64 3.96 -10.73
C LEU A 43 -5.93 4.32 -11.50
N PRO A 44 -6.97 4.83 -10.83
CA PRO A 44 -8.15 5.32 -11.53
C PRO A 44 -7.80 6.39 -12.56
N ALA A 45 -8.40 6.30 -13.74
CA ALA A 45 -8.24 7.31 -14.79
C ALA A 45 -8.74 8.67 -14.29
N GLY A 46 -7.91 9.71 -14.47
CA GLY A 46 -8.25 11.09 -14.07
C GLY A 46 -7.83 11.48 -12.66
N LEU A 47 -7.15 10.61 -11.91
CA LEU A 47 -6.60 10.97 -10.61
C LEU A 47 -5.49 12.03 -10.77
N GLN A 48 -5.73 13.21 -10.21
CA GLN A 48 -4.74 14.29 -10.16
C GLN A 48 -3.66 13.95 -9.14
N THR A 49 -2.60 13.29 -9.58
CA THR A 49 -1.45 13.01 -8.74
C THR A 49 -0.67 14.31 -8.52
N SER A 50 -0.40 14.70 -7.27
CA SER A 50 0.42 15.88 -7.00
C SER A 50 1.84 15.67 -7.53
N THR A 51 2.21 16.33 -8.62
CA THR A 51 3.55 16.27 -9.24
C THR A 51 4.53 17.26 -8.61
N SER A 52 4.29 17.71 -7.38
CA SER A 52 5.01 18.78 -6.69
C SER A 52 6.51 18.51 -6.49
N GLN A 53 6.98 17.27 -6.73
CA GLN A 53 8.36 16.83 -6.53
C GLN A 53 9.00 16.18 -7.79
N GLY A 54 8.59 16.61 -8.99
CA GLY A 54 9.13 16.09 -10.26
C GLY A 54 8.49 14.78 -10.72
N LYS A 55 8.90 14.27 -11.89
CA LYS A 55 8.43 12.98 -12.42
C LYS A 55 9.04 11.82 -11.62
N ARG A 56 8.42 11.48 -10.51
CA ARG A 56 8.69 10.22 -9.82
C ARG A 56 7.90 9.10 -10.48
N HIS A 57 8.61 8.02 -10.78
CA HIS A 57 8.04 6.83 -11.39
C HIS A 57 7.72 5.75 -10.36
N ASP A 58 8.32 5.84 -9.17
CA ASP A 58 8.23 4.84 -8.11
C ASP A 58 7.04 5.06 -7.16
N ILE A 59 6.56 6.29 -7.02
CA ILE A 59 5.41 6.60 -6.15
C ILE A 59 4.41 7.55 -6.79
N ILE A 60 3.19 7.46 -6.30
CA ILE A 60 2.12 8.42 -6.54
C ILE A 60 1.69 8.99 -5.19
N GLN A 61 1.72 10.32 -5.05
CA GLN A 61 1.29 10.98 -3.82
C GLN A 61 -0.24 11.13 -3.82
N LEU A 62 -0.87 10.60 -2.77
CA LEU A 62 -2.30 10.64 -2.52
C LEU A 62 -2.57 11.43 -1.24
N GLY A 63 -3.33 12.52 -1.35
CA GLY A 63 -3.71 13.35 -0.20
C GLY A 63 -5.14 13.84 -0.32
N GLY A 64 -5.75 14.17 0.82
CA GLY A 64 -7.13 14.66 0.86
C GLY A 64 -8.11 13.65 0.24
N GLU A 65 -8.99 14.13 -0.64
CA GLU A 65 -10.00 13.32 -1.33
C GLU A 65 -9.38 12.27 -2.28
N ASN A 66 -8.18 12.52 -2.81
CA ASN A 66 -7.49 11.60 -3.71
C ASN A 66 -7.00 10.33 -3.00
N LEU A 67 -6.91 10.34 -1.67
CA LEU A 67 -6.52 9.17 -0.90
C LEU A 67 -7.54 8.04 -1.02
N ALA A 68 -8.83 8.34 -0.87
CA ALA A 68 -9.86 7.32 -0.95
C ALA A 68 -10.06 6.84 -2.40
N THR A 69 -10.03 7.75 -3.36
CA THR A 69 -10.25 7.39 -4.77
C THR A 69 -9.07 6.59 -5.34
N GLY A 70 -7.84 6.88 -4.93
CA GLY A 70 -6.64 6.18 -5.39
C GLY A 70 -6.46 4.75 -4.85
N LEU A 71 -7.21 4.34 -3.82
CA LEU A 71 -7.07 3.03 -3.16
C LEU A 71 -8.27 2.13 -3.47
N ASN A 72 -8.23 1.47 -4.63
CA ASN A 72 -9.30 0.63 -5.18
C ASN A 72 -9.05 -0.89 -5.06
N GLY A 73 -8.00 -1.30 -4.34
CA GLY A 73 -7.64 -2.70 -4.13
C GLY A 73 -8.50 -3.42 -3.10
N GLU A 74 -8.63 -4.74 -3.28
CA GLU A 74 -9.26 -5.66 -2.34
C GLU A 74 -8.45 -5.87 -1.05
N GLY A 75 -7.15 -5.56 -1.09
CA GLY A 75 -6.23 -5.60 0.03
C GLY A 75 -5.27 -4.42 0.02
N LEU A 76 -4.81 -4.03 1.21
CA LEU A 76 -3.92 -2.88 1.40
C LEU A 76 -2.68 -3.27 2.21
N PHE A 77 -1.51 -3.20 1.58
CA PHE A 77 -0.22 -3.39 2.23
C PHE A 77 0.38 -2.06 2.66
N VAL A 78 0.72 -1.94 3.93
CA VAL A 78 1.31 -0.74 4.53
C VAL A 78 2.80 -0.98 4.76
N PHE A 79 3.63 -0.49 3.83
CA PHE A 79 5.08 -0.45 3.98
C PHE A 79 5.47 0.68 4.93
N ALA A 80 6.64 0.52 5.56
CA ALA A 80 7.17 1.46 6.55
C ALA A 80 6.18 1.79 7.69
N GLY A 81 5.29 0.85 8.00
CA GLY A 81 4.25 1.03 9.01
C GLY A 81 4.08 -0.20 9.89
N ASP A 82 3.38 0.00 11.00
CA ASP A 82 3.05 -1.01 11.99
C ASP A 82 1.53 -1.09 12.25
N GLU A 83 1.13 -1.86 13.28
CA GLU A 83 -0.26 -2.03 13.66
C GLU A 83 -0.97 -0.73 14.06
N LYS A 84 -0.23 0.31 14.49
CA LYS A 84 -0.80 1.63 14.79
C LYS A 84 -1.23 2.32 13.51
N ASP A 85 -0.46 2.19 12.44
CA ASP A 85 -0.83 2.74 11.12
C ASP A 85 -2.04 2.02 10.56
N VAL A 86 -2.10 0.69 10.71
CA VAL A 86 -3.27 -0.12 10.35
C VAL A 86 -4.51 0.32 11.14
N ALA A 87 -4.37 0.50 12.45
CA ALA A 87 -5.45 1.01 13.29
C ALA A 87 -5.89 2.42 12.88
N ALA A 88 -4.95 3.30 12.53
CA ALA A 88 -5.24 4.64 12.04
C ALA A 88 -5.98 4.64 10.70
N ILE A 89 -5.66 3.68 9.80
CA ILE A 89 -6.41 3.47 8.55
C ILE A 89 -7.84 3.04 8.85
N TYR A 90 -8.05 2.06 9.73
CA TYR A 90 -9.40 1.62 10.12
C TYR A 90 -10.21 2.70 10.83
N ALA A 91 -9.55 3.58 11.59
CA ALA A 91 -10.20 4.70 12.29
C ALA A 91 -10.51 5.88 11.36
N ASN A 92 -9.95 5.93 10.15
CA ASN A 92 -10.13 7.06 9.23
C ASN A 92 -11.50 6.96 8.51
N PRO A 93 -12.44 7.89 8.77
CA PRO A 93 -13.77 7.84 8.16
C PRO A 93 -13.74 7.99 6.63
N LEU A 94 -12.72 8.67 6.09
CA LEU A 94 -12.54 8.82 4.64
C LEU A 94 -12.21 7.49 3.97
N LEU A 95 -11.63 6.53 4.70
CA LEU A 95 -11.23 5.22 4.17
C LEU A 95 -12.21 4.11 4.54
N ALA A 96 -13.16 4.37 5.43
CA ALA A 96 -14.12 3.38 5.92
C ALA A 96 -14.95 2.69 4.82
N HIS A 97 -15.11 3.35 3.67
CA HIS A 97 -15.87 2.79 2.55
C HIS A 97 -15.06 1.83 1.66
N LEU A 98 -13.73 1.81 1.78
CA LEU A 98 -12.84 1.03 0.92
C LEU A 98 -13.04 -0.48 1.11
N PRO A 99 -12.94 -1.29 0.03
CA PRO A 99 -13.08 -2.76 0.14
C PRO A 99 -12.08 -3.38 1.11
N SER A 100 -10.81 -2.96 1.05
CA SER A 100 -9.75 -3.42 1.95
C SER A 100 -10.06 -3.13 3.43
N VAL A 101 -10.65 -1.97 3.72
CA VAL A 101 -11.01 -1.55 5.08
C VAL A 101 -12.25 -2.30 5.57
N LYS A 102 -13.31 -2.36 4.77
CA LYS A 102 -14.55 -3.08 5.11
C LYS A 102 -14.31 -4.57 5.38
N ASN A 103 -13.45 -5.19 4.58
CA ASN A 103 -13.17 -6.61 4.65
C ASN A 103 -12.03 -6.96 5.63
N LYS A 104 -11.50 -5.98 6.37
CA LYS A 104 -10.38 -6.14 7.32
C LYS A 104 -9.12 -6.74 6.68
N ARG A 105 -8.77 -6.24 5.50
CA ARG A 105 -7.64 -6.66 4.65
C ARG A 105 -6.60 -5.55 4.52
N VAL A 106 -6.17 -5.03 5.67
CA VAL A 106 -5.08 -4.06 5.79
C VAL A 106 -3.98 -4.70 6.61
N TRP A 107 -2.76 -4.75 6.08
CA TRP A 107 -1.63 -5.43 6.70
C TRP A 107 -0.38 -4.55 6.72
N ALA A 108 0.23 -4.42 7.90
CA ALA A 108 1.52 -3.77 8.06
C ALA A 108 2.66 -4.70 7.64
N LEU A 109 3.57 -4.19 6.83
CA LEU A 109 4.76 -4.91 6.38
C LEU A 109 6.01 -4.53 7.17
N GLY A 110 5.91 -3.69 8.20
CA GLY A 110 6.98 -3.32 9.13
C GLY A 110 7.63 -1.97 8.82
N THR A 111 8.10 -1.30 9.86
CA THR A 111 8.64 0.07 9.80
C THR A 111 9.97 0.17 9.04
N GLU A 112 10.70 -0.93 8.92
CA GLU A 112 11.98 -1.05 8.22
C GLU A 112 11.83 -1.24 6.70
N THR A 113 10.61 -1.27 6.16
CA THR A 113 10.34 -1.62 4.76
C THR A 113 10.18 -0.42 3.83
N PHE A 114 10.60 0.77 4.28
CA PHE A 114 10.55 1.98 3.46
C PHE A 114 11.45 1.89 2.23
N ARG A 115 12.67 1.38 2.39
CA ARG A 115 13.56 1.03 1.29
C ARG A 115 13.65 -0.48 1.21
N LEU A 116 13.63 -1.01 -0.01
CA LEU A 116 13.90 -2.42 -0.24
C LEU A 116 15.36 -2.62 -0.62
N ASP A 117 16.06 -3.28 0.26
CA ASP A 117 17.35 -3.94 0.07
C ASP A 117 17.18 -5.45 0.32
N TYR A 118 18.29 -6.19 0.26
CA TYR A 118 18.29 -7.64 0.48
C TYR A 118 17.64 -8.04 1.82
N TYR A 119 17.95 -7.33 2.91
CA TYR A 119 17.48 -7.71 4.25
C TYR A 119 16.00 -7.39 4.44
N SER A 120 15.60 -6.18 4.08
CA SER A 120 14.20 -5.74 4.17
C SER A 120 13.29 -6.53 3.24
N ALA A 121 13.74 -6.91 2.03
CA ALA A 121 12.97 -7.78 1.14
C ALA A 121 12.74 -9.18 1.74
N MET A 122 13.75 -9.76 2.40
CA MET A 122 13.60 -11.04 3.10
C MET A 122 12.61 -10.95 4.27
N LEU A 123 12.61 -9.84 5.02
CA LEU A 123 11.63 -9.61 6.09
C LEU A 123 10.21 -9.48 5.54
N VAL A 124 10.01 -8.75 4.43
CA VAL A 124 8.72 -8.67 3.75
C VAL A 124 8.24 -10.06 3.32
N LEU A 125 9.11 -10.86 2.70
CA LEU A 125 8.77 -12.23 2.29
C LEU A 125 8.36 -13.10 3.48
N GLN A 126 9.11 -13.05 4.58
CA GLN A 126 8.79 -13.80 5.80
C GLN A 126 7.42 -13.39 6.37
N ARG A 127 7.12 -12.08 6.42
CA ARG A 127 5.83 -11.57 6.89
C ARG A 127 4.67 -12.01 6.00
N LEU A 128 4.79 -11.83 4.68
CA LEU A 128 3.76 -12.25 3.74
C LEU A 128 3.51 -13.76 3.81
N ASN A 129 4.58 -14.55 3.88
CA ASN A 129 4.46 -15.99 4.04
C ASN A 129 3.78 -16.36 5.37
N ALA A 130 4.05 -15.65 6.48
CA ALA A 130 3.39 -15.90 7.76
C ALA A 130 1.89 -15.54 7.74
N MET A 131 1.50 -14.49 7.02
CA MET A 131 0.10 -14.03 6.92
C MET A 131 -0.75 -14.93 6.00
N PHE A 132 -0.14 -15.47 4.95
CA PHE A 132 -0.86 -16.12 3.83
C PHE A 132 -0.45 -17.59 3.64
N LYS A 133 -0.09 -18.31 4.71
CA LYS A 133 0.23 -19.74 4.60
C LYS A 133 -0.94 -20.54 4.02
#